data_AF-A0A2J6X7I5-F1
#
_entry.id   AF-A0A2J6X7I5-F1
#
_cell.length_a   1.000
_cell.length_b   1.000
_cell.length_c   1.000
_cell.angle_alpha   90.00
_cell.angle_beta   90.00
_cell.angle_gamma   90.00
#
_symmetry.space_group_name_H-M   'P 1'
#
loop_
_entity.id
_entity.type
_entity.pdbx_description
1 polymer ?
#
loop_
_entity_poly.entity_id
_entity_poly.type
_entity_poly.pdbx_seq_one_letter_code
_entity_poly.pdbx_strand_id
1 'polypeptide(L)'
;TDGMTVADHVARLVEVLGPGVLDVALINDANALHPAVAAHYQASDLHPLLPTDADRQAIRALGVEPLVRDLAEPDPGNRDLWQKADTIRHDPQTLGLALWKIALDRVR
;
A
#
# COMPACT_ATOMS: atom_id res chain seq x y z
N THR A 1 1.32 12.80 2.69
CA THR A 1 0.12 12.62 3.54
C THR A 1 0.62 12.47 4.95
N ASP A 2 1.26 13.53 5.41
CA ASP A 2 2.27 13.39 6.45
C ASP A 2 1.57 13.18 7.79
N GLY A 3 2.10 12.26 8.59
CA GLY A 3 1.49 11.84 9.85
C GLY A 3 0.26 10.93 9.70
N MET A 4 -0.19 10.61 8.48
CA MET A 4 -1.30 9.67 8.27
C MET A 4 -0.81 8.22 8.27
N THR A 5 -1.52 7.33 8.96
CA THR A 5 -1.31 5.88 8.91
C THR A 5 -2.01 5.26 7.69
N VAL A 6 -1.81 3.95 7.46
CA VAL A 6 -2.57 3.22 6.44
C VAL A 6 -4.07 3.24 6.77
N ALA A 7 -4.44 3.08 8.04
CA ALA A 7 -5.83 3.14 8.47
C ALA A 7 -6.45 4.52 8.24
N ASP A 8 -5.71 5.61 8.43
CA ASP A 8 -6.21 6.97 8.20
C ASP A 8 -6.59 7.21 6.74
N HIS A 9 -5.80 6.66 5.80
CA HIS A 9 -6.13 6.75 4.37
C HIS A 9 -7.44 6.00 4.06
N VAL A 10 -7.62 4.80 4.62
CA VAL A 10 -8.86 4.03 4.43
C VAL A 10 -10.06 4.71 5.09
N ALA A 11 -9.90 5.21 6.32
CA ALA A 11 -10.94 5.93 7.04
C ALA A 11 -11.42 7.14 6.25
N ARG A 12 -10.49 7.91 5.67
CA ARG A 12 -10.82 9.08 4.84
C ARG A 12 -11.58 8.69 3.58
N LEU A 13 -11.23 7.58 2.94
CA LEU A 13 -11.97 7.08 1.77
C LEU A 13 -13.39 6.64 2.13
N VAL A 14 -13.55 5.90 3.25
CA VAL A 14 -14.87 5.47 3.73
C VAL A 14 -15.76 6.67 4.09
N GLU A 15 -15.19 7.70 4.72
CA GLU A 15 -15.90 8.94 5.04
C GLU A 15 -16.45 9.64 3.80
N VAL A 16 -15.64 9.72 2.73
CA VAL A 16 -16.01 10.42 1.49
C VAL A 16 -16.97 9.60 0.63
N LEU A 17 -16.78 8.28 0.55
CA LEU A 17 -17.60 7.39 -0.28
C LEU A 17 -18.92 7.00 0.39
N GLY A 18 -18.96 7.04 1.73
CA GLY A 18 -20.02 6.46 2.53
C GLY A 18 -19.78 5.00 2.91
N PRO A 19 -20.45 4.51 3.96
CA PRO A 19 -20.28 3.15 4.45
C PRO A 19 -20.74 2.11 3.42
N GLY A 20 -20.04 0.98 3.35
CA GLY A 20 -20.39 -0.16 2.49
C GLY A 20 -20.03 -0.02 1.01
N VAL A 21 -19.33 1.05 0.61
CA VAL A 21 -18.85 1.24 -0.79
C VAL A 21 -17.47 0.64 -1.00
N LEU A 22 -16.58 0.76 -0.01
CA LEU A 22 -15.25 0.19 -0.05
C LEU A 22 -15.26 -1.15 0.69
N ASP A 23 -15.01 -2.24 -0.01
CA ASP A 23 -15.01 -3.58 0.59
C ASP A 23 -13.61 -4.08 0.97
N VAL A 24 -12.59 -3.68 0.19
CA VAL A 24 -11.22 -4.22 0.31
C VAL A 24 -10.21 -3.08 0.15
N ALA A 25 -9.20 -3.05 1.03
CA ALA A 25 -8.02 -2.22 0.90
C ALA A 25 -6.81 -3.10 0.58
N LEU A 26 -6.30 -3.02 -0.66
CA LEU A 26 -5.06 -3.69 -1.05
C LEU A 26 -3.87 -2.78 -0.70
N ILE A 27 -2.99 -3.28 0.16
CA ILE A 27 -1.93 -2.50 0.82
C ILE A 27 -0.59 -3.18 0.55
N ASN A 28 0.41 -2.39 0.14
CA ASN A 28 1.77 -2.89 0.01
C ASN A 28 2.40 -3.15 1.39
N ASP A 29 3.07 -4.28 1.53
CA ASP A 29 3.84 -4.64 2.72
C ASP A 29 5.20 -3.94 2.70
N ALA A 30 5.22 -2.69 3.12
CA ALA A 30 6.47 -1.93 3.21
C ALA A 30 7.43 -2.48 4.28
N ASN A 31 7.01 -3.42 5.14
CA ASN A 31 7.90 -4.07 6.10
C ASN A 31 8.92 -5.00 5.41
N ALA A 32 8.62 -5.45 4.19
CA ALA A 32 9.50 -6.27 3.38
C ALA A 32 10.52 -5.45 2.56
N LEU A 33 10.49 -4.11 2.65
CA LEU A 33 11.41 -3.25 1.91
C LEU A 33 12.85 -3.51 2.33
N HIS A 34 13.74 -3.51 1.33
CA HIS A 34 15.17 -3.60 1.58
C HIS A 34 15.64 -2.40 2.43
N PRO A 35 16.44 -2.59 3.49
CA PRO A 35 16.83 -1.51 4.39
C PRO A 35 17.52 -0.31 3.71
N ALA A 36 18.29 -0.55 2.64
CA ALA A 36 18.93 0.52 1.87
C ALA A 36 17.90 1.42 1.16
N VAL A 37 16.79 0.84 0.69
CA VAL A 37 15.68 1.60 0.10
C VAL A 37 15.02 2.43 1.20
N ALA A 38 14.67 1.83 2.34
CA ALA A 38 14.06 2.58 3.45
C ALA A 38 14.93 3.78 3.91
N ALA A 39 16.25 3.59 4.01
CA ALA A 39 17.19 4.64 4.39
C ALA A 39 17.27 5.78 3.36
N HIS A 40 17.18 5.48 2.05
CA HIS A 40 17.17 6.49 1.01
C HIS A 40 15.96 7.44 1.13
N TYR A 41 14.80 6.89 1.49
CA TYR A 41 13.57 7.67 1.68
C TYR A 41 13.67 8.55 2.91
N GLN A 42 14.14 7.99 4.02
CA GLN A 42 14.35 8.72 5.27
C GLN A 42 15.33 9.88 5.10
N ALA A 43 16.39 9.70 4.30
CA ALA A 43 17.32 10.78 3.97
C ALA A 43 16.67 11.96 3.22
N SER A 44 15.52 11.72 2.59
CA SER A 44 14.70 12.72 1.90
C SER A 44 13.46 13.16 2.70
N ASP A 45 13.41 12.84 4.01
CA ASP A 45 12.25 13.07 4.90
C ASP A 45 10.95 12.38 4.44
N LEU A 46 11.09 11.34 3.62
CA LEU A 46 10.00 10.49 3.16
C LEU A 46 9.94 9.22 4.00
N HIS A 47 8.74 8.84 4.41
CA HIS A 47 8.52 7.71 5.30
C HIS A 47 7.52 6.73 4.64
N PRO A 48 7.93 5.50 4.31
CA PRO A 48 7.00 4.47 3.86
C PRO A 48 5.95 4.19 4.94
N LEU A 49 4.70 4.02 4.53
CA LEU A 49 3.64 3.59 5.45
C LEU A 49 3.86 2.11 5.78
N LEU A 50 4.21 1.84 7.04
CA LEU A 50 4.40 0.48 7.55
C LEU A 50 3.06 -0.03 8.10
N PRO A 51 2.38 -0.98 7.44
CA PRO A 51 1.11 -1.50 7.95
C PRO A 51 1.32 -2.26 9.26
N THR A 52 0.55 -1.91 10.28
CA THR A 52 0.58 -2.57 11.59
C THR A 52 -0.65 -3.44 11.83
N ASP A 53 -0.63 -4.27 12.87
CA ASP A 53 -1.83 -5.01 13.28
C ASP A 53 -2.95 -4.09 13.77
N ALA A 54 -2.60 -2.95 14.39
CA ALA A 54 -3.56 -1.93 14.78
C ALA A 54 -4.26 -1.33 13.55
N ASP A 55 -3.51 -1.06 12.48
CA ASP A 55 -4.10 -0.60 11.21
C ASP A 55 -5.09 -1.61 10.65
N ARG A 56 -4.71 -2.91 10.63
CA ARG A 56 -5.58 -3.97 10.13
C ARG A 56 -6.88 -4.05 10.94
N GLN A 57 -6.81 -3.93 12.26
CA GLN A 57 -7.99 -3.95 13.13
C GLN A 57 -8.87 -2.72 12.89
N ALA A 58 -8.28 -1.53 12.81
CA ALA A 58 -8.99 -0.29 12.54
C ALA A 58 -9.71 -0.34 11.18
N ILE A 59 -9.04 -0.85 10.14
CA ILE A 59 -9.63 -1.01 8.80
C ILE A 59 -10.81 -1.98 8.82
N ARG A 60 -10.68 -3.13 9.50
CA ARG A 60 -11.79 -4.08 9.65
C ARG A 60 -12.98 -3.50 10.41
N ALA A 61 -12.74 -2.64 11.40
CA ALA A 61 -13.81 -1.95 12.12
C ALA A 61 -14.63 -1.00 11.23
N LEU A 62 -14.08 -0.57 10.09
CA LEU A 62 -14.79 0.21 9.07
C LEU A 62 -15.60 -0.66 8.09
N GLY A 63 -15.57 -2.00 8.25
CA GLY A 63 -16.20 -2.95 7.32
C GLY A 63 -15.38 -3.23 6.06
N VAL A 64 -14.11 -2.84 6.03
CA VAL A 64 -13.18 -3.04 4.90
C VAL A 64 -12.21 -4.17 5.23
N GLU A 65 -11.95 -5.10 4.30
CA GLU A 65 -10.92 -6.13 4.50
C GLU A 65 -9.52 -5.64 4.07
N PRO A 66 -8.53 -5.59 4.98
CA PRO A 66 -7.17 -5.19 4.65
C PRO A 66 -6.34 -6.36 4.11
N LEU A 67 -6.02 -6.33 2.82
CA LEU A 67 -5.14 -7.28 2.17
C LEU A 67 -3.73 -6.70 2.05
N VAL A 68 -2.81 -7.17 2.90
CA VAL A 68 -1.40 -6.77 2.82
C VAL A 68 -0.60 -7.81 2.06
N ARG A 69 0.17 -7.37 1.07
CA ARG A 69 0.98 -8.21 0.19
C ARG A 69 2.26 -7.47 -0.17
N ASP A 70 3.32 -8.20 -0.49
CA ASP A 70 4.45 -7.61 -1.20
C ASP A 70 3.99 -7.31 -2.63
N LEU A 71 3.91 -6.02 -2.96
CA LEU A 71 3.40 -5.51 -4.23
C LEU A 71 4.42 -4.61 -4.92
N ALA A 72 5.60 -4.41 -4.34
CA ALA A 72 6.60 -3.50 -4.88
C ALA A 72 7.40 -4.16 -6.01
N GLU A 73 7.94 -3.35 -6.92
CA GLU A 73 9.02 -3.81 -7.80
C GLU A 73 10.19 -4.32 -6.94
N PRO A 74 10.82 -5.45 -7.29
CA PRO A 74 12.11 -5.82 -6.71
C PRO A 74 13.13 -4.71 -6.99
N ASP A 75 14.11 -4.54 -6.09
CA ASP A 75 15.11 -3.46 -6.13
C ASP A 75 15.54 -3.13 -7.58
N PRO A 76 15.11 -1.97 -8.13
CA PRO A 76 15.31 -1.67 -9.54
C PRO A 76 16.76 -1.29 -9.87
N GLY A 77 17.64 -1.22 -8.86
CA GLY A 77 18.97 -0.64 -8.98
C GLY A 77 18.94 0.87 -9.22
N ASN A 78 20.11 1.49 -9.35
CA ASN A 78 20.21 2.91 -9.62
C ASN A 78 19.69 3.22 -11.03
N ARG A 79 18.56 3.91 -11.15
CA ARG A 79 17.97 4.29 -12.43
C ARG A 79 18.24 5.77 -12.69
N ASP A 80 19.01 6.07 -13.74
CA ASP A 80 19.12 7.43 -14.29
C ASP A 80 17.81 7.83 -14.99
N LEU A 81 16.76 8.10 -14.21
CA LEU A 81 15.48 8.59 -14.72
C LEU A 81 15.53 10.10 -14.77
N TRP A 82 15.79 10.64 -15.96
CA TRP A 82 16.01 12.07 -16.23
C TRP A 82 14.98 13.04 -15.59
N GLN A 83 13.77 12.64 -15.19
CA GLN A 83 12.85 13.53 -14.43
C GLN A 83 11.87 12.81 -13.47
N LYS A 84 12.07 11.54 -13.15
CA LYS A 84 11.19 10.86 -12.18
C LYS A 84 12.00 10.58 -10.94
N ALA A 85 11.62 11.22 -9.83
CA ALA A 85 12.10 10.86 -8.51
C ALA A 85 12.09 9.32 -8.38
N ASP A 86 13.14 8.79 -7.76
CA ASP A 86 13.40 7.36 -7.62
C ASP A 86 12.43 6.75 -6.61
N THR A 87 11.15 6.73 -6.98
CA THR A 87 10.02 6.33 -6.13
C THR A 87 9.84 4.82 -6.16
N ILE A 88 9.53 4.18 -5.02
CA ILE A 88 9.06 2.80 -4.90
C ILE A 88 7.76 2.73 -5.70
N ARG A 89 7.68 1.72 -6.56
CA ARG A 89 6.54 1.50 -7.46
C ARG A 89 5.94 0.14 -7.18
N HIS A 90 4.65 0.03 -7.46
CA HIS A 90 4.01 -1.28 -7.50
C HIS A 90 4.49 -2.04 -8.73
N ASP A 91 4.84 -3.31 -8.55
CA ASP A 91 5.08 -4.22 -9.65
C ASP A 91 3.75 -4.48 -10.39
N PRO A 92 3.63 -4.13 -11.68
CA PRO A 92 2.36 -4.20 -12.38
C PRO A 92 1.84 -5.63 -12.54
N GLN A 93 2.72 -6.64 -12.62
CA GLN A 93 2.31 -8.04 -12.74
C GLN A 93 1.71 -8.55 -11.42
N THR A 94 2.41 -8.32 -10.33
CA THR A 94 2.01 -8.71 -8.97
C THR A 94 0.73 -8.00 -8.56
N LEU A 95 0.63 -6.69 -8.80
CA LEU A 95 -0.59 -5.92 -8.58
C LEU A 95 -1.75 -6.45 -9.42
N GLY A 96 -1.52 -6.73 -10.72
CA GLY A 96 -2.54 -7.27 -11.61
C GLY A 96 -3.07 -8.63 -11.16
N LEU A 97 -2.19 -9.54 -10.75
CA LEU A 97 -2.56 -10.85 -10.21
C LEU A 97 -3.36 -10.73 -8.90
N ALA A 98 -2.97 -9.81 -8.00
CA ALA A 98 -3.69 -9.57 -6.77
C ALA A 98 -5.12 -9.08 -7.04
N LEU A 99 -5.29 -8.11 -7.94
CA LEU A 99 -6.60 -7.59 -8.34
C LEU A 99 -7.45 -8.65 -9.03
N TRP A 100 -6.86 -9.43 -9.93
CA TRP A 100 -7.54 -10.54 -10.61
C TRP A 100 -8.06 -11.57 -9.60
N LYS A 101 -7.23 -11.94 -8.61
CA LYS A 101 -7.65 -12.87 -7.56
C LYS A 101 -8.79 -12.32 -6.72
N ILE A 102 -8.73 -11.04 -6.31
CA ILE A 102 -9.81 -10.38 -5.56
C ILE A 102 -11.12 -10.44 -6.36
N ALA A 103 -11.08 -10.14 -7.66
CA ALA A 103 -12.25 -10.21 -8.52
C ALA A 103 -12.80 -11.65 -8.63
N LEU A 104 -11.93 -12.64 -8.79
CA LEU A 104 -12.32 -14.06 -8.88
C LEU A 104 -13.00 -14.57 -7.61
N ASP A 105 -12.46 -14.19 -6.44
CA ASP A 105 -12.98 -14.63 -5.14
C ASP A 105 -14.37 -14.03 -4.84
N ARG A 106 -14.77 -12.93 -5.50
CA ARG A 106 -16.10 -12.30 -5.35
C ARG A 106 -17.20 -12.84 -6.27
N VAL A 107 -16.82 -13.57 -7.32
CA VAL A 107 -17.77 -14.16 -8.27
C VAL A 107 -18.29 -15.53 -7.78
N ARG A 108 -17.67 -16.08 -6.73
CA ARG A 108 -18.06 -17.35 -6.09
C ARG A 108 -18.91 -17.10 -4.86
#